data_AF-A0A450V978-F1
#
_entry.id   AF-A0A450V978-F1
#
_cell.length_a   1.000
_cell.length_b   1.000
_cell.length_c   1.000
_cell.angle_alpha   90.00
_cell.angle_beta   90.00
_cell.angle_gamma   90.00
#
_symmetry.space_group_name_H-M   'P 1'
#
loop_
_entity.id
_entity.type
_entity.pdbx_description
1 polymer ?
#
loop_
_entity_poly.entity_id
_entity_poly.type
_entity_poly.pdbx_seq_one_letter_code
_entity_poly.pdbx_strand_id
1 'polypeptide(L)'
;MYREEFKVFNEIGNRLRAYFFQDKPPLDNVAVLLAAHSMFSGLPLVDAAEGIAGRHNTYLVCKSSSRNSGVEGYLTGRGNTLLSSRKEDFRNNPGKVIQELSSIGKPILFLDHGGYGAYHMGALRDGIRLAGIVDNLLISRSALQMSQVSQSGLSIPSHALSV
;
A
#
# COMPACT_ATOMS: atom_id res chain seq x y z
N MET A 1 0.05 -22.81 9.38
CA MET A 1 1.37 -22.83 8.73
C MET A 1 1.76 -21.39 8.40
N TYR A 2 2.72 -20.83 9.14
CA TYR A 2 3.15 -19.42 9.01
C TYR A 2 4.06 -19.32 7.77
N ARG A 3 3.58 -18.67 6.69
CA ARG A 3 4.36 -18.53 5.45
C ARG A 3 5.55 -17.59 5.69
N GLU A 4 6.71 -17.91 5.13
CA GLU A 4 7.95 -17.10 5.14
C GLU A 4 7.69 -15.63 4.75
N GLU A 5 6.79 -15.40 3.80
CA GLU A 5 6.33 -14.07 3.38
C GLU A 5 5.86 -13.20 4.57
N PHE A 6 5.20 -13.80 5.57
CA PHE A 6 4.73 -13.08 6.75
C PHE A 6 5.85 -12.68 7.71
N LYS A 7 6.96 -13.41 7.72
CA LYS A 7 8.13 -13.07 8.55
C LYS A 7 8.82 -11.81 8.03
N VAL A 8 8.99 -11.72 6.71
CA VAL A 8 9.54 -10.53 6.04
C VAL A 8 8.66 -9.29 6.26
N PHE A 9 7.33 -9.45 6.26
CA PHE A 9 6.40 -8.34 6.55
C PHE A 9 6.58 -7.78 7.96
N ASN A 10 6.76 -8.66 8.94
CA ASN A 10 6.95 -8.25 10.34
C ASN A 10 8.28 -7.52 10.52
N GLU A 11 9.33 -7.98 9.82
CA GLU A 11 10.65 -7.39 9.92
C GLU A 11 10.70 -5.95 9.39
N ILE A 12 9.98 -5.63 8.31
CA ILE A 12 9.91 -4.27 7.77
C ILE A 12 9.17 -3.34 8.73
N GLY A 13 8.01 -3.76 9.23
CA GLY A 13 7.26 -3.00 10.24
C GLY A 13 8.11 -2.74 11.49
N ASN A 14 8.81 -3.77 11.97
CA ASN A 14 9.71 -3.67 13.11
C ASN A 14 10.88 -2.71 12.85
N ARG A 15 11.50 -2.77 11.67
CA ARG A 15 12.59 -1.86 11.28
C ARG A 15 12.09 -0.42 11.16
N LEU A 16 10.97 -0.17 10.50
CA LEU A 16 10.39 1.18 10.40
C LEU A 16 10.09 1.77 11.77
N ARG A 17 9.51 0.97 12.67
CA ARG A 17 9.26 1.35 14.06
C ARG A 17 10.55 1.67 14.82
N ALA A 18 11.62 0.90 14.60
CA ALA A 18 12.91 1.13 15.24
C ALA A 18 13.62 2.39 14.73
N TYR A 19 13.48 2.73 13.45
CA TYR A 19 14.27 3.81 12.84
C TYR A 19 13.64 5.20 12.91
N PHE A 20 12.31 5.33 12.88
CA PHE A 20 11.73 6.62 12.50
C PHE A 20 10.93 7.35 13.60
N PHE A 21 10.40 6.67 14.63
CA PHE A 21 9.37 7.29 15.49
C PHE A 21 9.41 6.95 16.99
N GLN A 22 10.51 6.42 17.53
CA GLN A 22 10.52 6.07 18.97
C GLN A 22 10.29 7.28 19.90
N ASP A 23 10.65 8.51 19.47
CA ASP A 23 10.56 9.72 20.30
C ASP A 23 9.98 10.95 19.58
N LYS A 24 9.34 10.76 18.41
CA LYS A 24 8.77 11.88 17.64
C LYS A 24 7.25 11.76 17.57
N PRO A 25 6.51 12.89 17.73
CA PRO A 25 5.08 12.87 17.53
C PRO A 25 4.75 12.52 16.07
N PRO A 26 3.61 11.88 15.80
CA PRO A 26 3.17 11.63 14.43
C PRO A 26 2.97 12.93 13.65
N LEU A 27 3.21 12.86 12.34
CA LEU A 27 2.99 13.94 11.39
C LEU A 27 1.49 14.13 11.15
N ASP A 28 0.94 15.23 11.66
CA ASP A 28 -0.49 15.57 11.54
C ASP A 28 -0.89 16.11 10.17
N ASN A 29 0.08 16.63 9.41
CA ASN A 29 -0.10 17.28 8.12
C ASN A 29 -0.06 16.32 6.91
N VAL A 30 0.15 15.02 7.14
CA VAL A 30 0.21 13.98 6.11
C VAL A 30 -0.77 12.85 6.43
N ALA A 31 -1.27 12.18 5.40
CA ALA A 31 -1.97 10.90 5.53
C ALA A 31 -1.07 9.77 5.04
N VAL A 32 -1.12 8.63 5.71
CA VAL A 32 -0.41 7.42 5.28
C VAL A 32 -1.40 6.45 4.67
N LEU A 33 -1.13 6.04 3.43
CA LEU A 33 -1.85 4.97 2.76
C LEU A 33 -1.00 3.71 2.78
N LEU A 34 -1.50 2.65 3.40
CA LEU A 34 -0.81 1.36 3.49
C LEU A 34 -1.65 0.25 2.85
N ALA A 35 -1.07 -0.42 1.85
CA ALA A 35 -1.67 -1.62 1.26
C ALA A 35 -1.20 -2.88 2.02
N ALA A 36 -1.99 -3.38 2.95
CA ALA A 36 -1.60 -4.47 3.85
C ALA A 36 -2.47 -5.72 3.72
N HIS A 37 -1.88 -6.87 4.01
CA HIS A 37 -2.65 -8.08 4.25
C HIS A 37 -3.45 -7.94 5.55
N SER A 38 -4.75 -8.25 5.52
CA SER A 38 -5.61 -8.22 6.71
C SER A 38 -5.38 -9.45 7.61
N MET A 39 -4.20 -9.54 8.21
CA MET A 39 -3.86 -10.60 9.16
C MET A 39 -3.21 -9.98 10.39
N PHE A 40 -3.39 -10.59 11.56
CA PHE A 40 -2.75 -10.12 12.80
C PHE A 40 -1.21 -10.09 12.70
N SER A 41 -0.63 -10.96 11.88
CA SER A 41 0.80 -10.90 11.56
C SER A 41 1.19 -9.55 10.96
N GLY A 42 0.34 -8.90 10.16
CA GLY A 42 0.62 -7.60 9.55
C GLY A 42 0.55 -6.39 10.50
N LEU A 43 0.16 -6.57 11.77
CA LEU A 43 0.02 -5.45 12.72
C LEU A 43 1.30 -4.61 12.91
N PRO A 44 2.53 -5.15 12.96
CA PRO A 44 3.72 -4.32 13.10
C PRO A 44 3.89 -3.29 11.97
N LEU A 45 3.44 -3.60 10.76
CA LEU A 45 3.48 -2.66 9.64
C LEU A 45 2.41 -1.57 9.76
N VAL A 46 1.23 -1.94 10.26
CA VAL A 46 0.18 -0.97 10.60
C VAL A 46 0.66 -0.06 11.73
N ASP A 47 1.22 -0.60 12.80
CA ASP A 47 1.75 0.18 13.92
C ASP A 47 2.87 1.13 13.48
N ALA A 48 3.70 0.72 12.51
CA ALA A 48 4.69 1.60 11.90
C ALA A 48 4.05 2.74 11.08
N ALA A 49 3.00 2.46 10.31
CA ALA A 49 2.24 3.48 9.60
C ALA A 49 1.55 4.47 10.56
N GLU A 50 0.98 3.96 11.64
CA GLU A 50 0.41 4.77 12.72
C GLU A 50 1.46 5.62 13.42
N GLY A 51 2.70 5.12 13.57
CA GLY A 51 3.81 5.91 14.10
C GLY A 51 4.17 7.12 13.23
N ILE A 52 3.98 7.02 11.91
CA ILE A 52 4.26 8.12 10.97
C ILE A 52 3.23 9.25 11.09
N ALA A 53 1.93 8.94 11.02
CA ALA A 53 0.89 9.96 10.86
C ALA A 53 -0.22 9.92 11.92
N GLY A 54 -0.19 8.93 12.81
CA GLY A 54 -1.24 8.67 13.78
C GLY A 54 -2.36 7.81 13.19
N ARG A 55 -3.12 7.17 14.07
CA ARG A 55 -4.23 6.25 13.71
C ARG A 55 -5.25 6.89 12.78
N HIS A 56 -5.69 8.11 13.11
CA HIS A 56 -6.75 8.79 12.36
C HIS A 56 -6.30 9.33 10.99
N ASN A 57 -5.00 9.37 10.72
CA ASN A 57 -4.44 9.70 9.41
C ASN A 57 -3.88 8.47 8.69
N THR A 58 -4.12 7.26 9.22
CA THR A 58 -3.67 6.00 8.62
C THR A 58 -4.85 5.33 7.92
N TYR A 59 -4.68 5.17 6.61
CA TYR A 59 -5.65 4.59 5.70
C TYR A 59 -5.12 3.27 5.17
N LEU A 60 -5.95 2.23 5.21
CA LEU A 60 -5.55 0.87 4.89
C LEU A 60 -6.32 0.34 3.69
N VAL A 61 -5.59 -0.26 2.76
CA VAL A 61 -6.16 -1.08 1.68
C VAL A 61 -5.90 -2.54 2.03
N CYS A 62 -6.95 -3.24 2.47
CA CYS A 62 -6.87 -4.64 2.83
C CYS A 62 -6.87 -5.51 1.57
N LYS A 63 -5.82 -6.33 1.39
CA LYS A 63 -5.72 -7.22 0.22
C LYS A 63 -6.81 -8.28 0.23
N SER A 64 -7.52 -8.42 -0.90
CA SER A 64 -8.60 -9.40 -1.10
C SER A 64 -8.19 -10.85 -0.78
N SER A 65 -6.95 -11.23 -1.11
CA SER A 65 -6.43 -12.60 -0.96
C SER A 65 -6.20 -13.05 0.49
N SER A 66 -6.30 -12.15 1.46
CA SER A 66 -6.06 -12.44 2.87
C SER A 66 -7.02 -11.67 3.77
N ARG A 67 -8.28 -11.50 3.36
CA ARG A 67 -9.27 -10.79 4.17
C ARG A 67 -9.62 -11.57 5.42
N ASN A 68 -9.74 -10.85 6.53
CA ASN A 68 -10.16 -11.39 7.81
C ASN A 68 -10.99 -10.33 8.53
N SER A 69 -12.30 -10.56 8.66
CA SER A 69 -13.22 -9.61 9.26
C SER A 69 -12.90 -9.28 10.73
N GLY A 70 -12.33 -10.22 11.48
CA GLY A 70 -11.88 -9.97 12.86
C GLY A 70 -10.71 -8.99 12.92
N VAL A 71 -9.76 -9.10 11.99
CA VAL A 71 -8.65 -8.14 11.87
C VAL A 71 -9.15 -6.79 11.37
N GLU A 72 -10.00 -6.76 10.35
CA GLU A 72 -10.60 -5.52 9.83
C GLU A 72 -11.40 -4.79 10.92
N GLY A 73 -12.23 -5.51 11.67
CA GLY A 73 -12.98 -4.98 12.81
C GLY A 73 -12.10 -4.48 13.95
N TYR A 74 -10.99 -5.16 14.23
CA TYR A 74 -9.99 -4.68 15.19
C TYR A 74 -9.33 -3.37 14.73
N LEU A 75 -8.97 -3.28 13.44
CA LEU A 75 -8.31 -2.12 12.85
C LEU A 75 -9.23 -0.89 12.82
N THR A 76 -10.50 -1.05 12.47
CA THR A 76 -11.49 0.03 12.53
C THR A 76 -11.82 0.40 13.97
N GLY A 77 -11.98 -0.59 14.86
CA GLY A 77 -12.24 -0.37 16.28
C GLY A 77 -11.15 0.43 17.01
N ARG A 78 -9.88 0.35 16.56
CA ARG A 78 -8.77 1.18 17.08
C ARG A 78 -8.63 2.55 16.39
N GLY A 79 -9.46 2.87 15.40
CA GLY A 79 -9.54 4.20 14.78
C GLY A 79 -8.85 4.35 13.41
N ASN A 80 -8.40 3.27 12.77
CA ASN A 80 -7.91 3.31 11.39
C ASN A 80 -9.07 3.34 10.40
N THR A 81 -8.84 3.93 9.22
CA THR A 81 -9.82 3.92 8.12
C THR A 81 -9.47 2.82 7.12
N LEU A 82 -10.41 1.93 6.84
CA LEU A 82 -10.28 0.99 5.71
C LEU A 82 -10.89 1.61 4.46
N LEU A 83 -10.10 1.69 3.39
CA LEU A 83 -10.60 2.16 2.11
C LEU A 83 -11.49 1.10 1.45
N SER A 84 -12.47 1.58 0.69
CA SER A 84 -13.34 0.74 -0.14
C SER A 84 -12.64 0.25 -1.41
N SER A 85 -11.63 0.97 -1.89
CA SER A 85 -10.84 0.57 -3.06
C SER A 85 -10.00 -0.68 -2.77
N ARG A 86 -9.95 -1.58 -3.75
CA ARG A 86 -9.22 -2.85 -3.72
C ARG A 86 -8.14 -2.89 -4.78
N LYS A 87 -7.31 -3.94 -4.76
CA LYS A 87 -6.26 -4.14 -5.78
C LYS A 87 -6.80 -4.05 -7.20
N GLU A 88 -8.00 -4.61 -7.45
CA GLU A 88 -8.62 -4.53 -8.77
C GLU A 88 -8.93 -3.09 -9.18
N ASP A 89 -9.34 -2.23 -8.24
CA ASP A 89 -9.58 -0.80 -8.51
C ASP A 89 -8.26 -0.08 -8.81
N PHE A 90 -7.21 -0.33 -8.03
CA PHE A 90 -5.87 0.21 -8.31
C PHE A 90 -5.32 -0.23 -9.66
N ARG A 91 -5.71 -1.39 -10.17
CA ARG A 91 -5.28 -1.86 -11.49
C ARG A 91 -6.16 -1.34 -12.63
N ASN A 92 -7.47 -1.36 -12.44
CA ASN A 92 -8.43 -1.23 -13.55
C ASN A 92 -9.30 0.03 -13.47
N ASN A 93 -9.35 0.71 -12.32
CA ASN A 93 -10.22 1.86 -12.09
C ASN A 93 -9.51 2.96 -11.28
N PRO A 94 -8.47 3.60 -11.85
CA PRO A 94 -7.74 4.66 -11.16
C PRO A 94 -8.64 5.86 -10.79
N GLY A 95 -9.70 6.13 -11.54
CA GLY A 95 -10.63 7.23 -11.24
C GLY A 95 -11.32 7.08 -9.89
N LYS A 96 -11.82 5.88 -9.57
CA LYS A 96 -12.39 5.57 -8.25
C LYS A 96 -11.35 5.77 -7.13
N VAL A 97 -10.14 5.28 -7.34
CA VAL A 97 -9.04 5.41 -6.36
C VAL A 97 -8.71 6.88 -6.11
N ILE A 98 -8.56 7.67 -7.18
CA ILE A 98 -8.29 9.11 -7.08
C ILE A 98 -9.42 9.83 -6.34
N GLN A 99 -10.67 9.52 -6.65
CA GLN A 99 -11.82 10.10 -5.95
C GLN A 99 -11.81 9.79 -4.45
N GLU A 100 -11.56 8.54 -4.06
CA GLU A 100 -11.50 8.15 -2.66
C GLU A 100 -10.32 8.82 -1.93
N LEU A 101 -9.13 8.81 -2.55
CA LEU A 101 -7.93 9.39 -1.95
C LEU A 101 -7.97 10.93 -1.89
N SER A 102 -8.54 11.60 -2.88
CA SER A 102 -8.71 13.06 -2.86
C SER A 102 -9.61 13.55 -1.73
N SER A 103 -10.57 12.72 -1.28
CA SER A 103 -11.45 13.05 -0.15
C SER A 103 -10.73 13.15 1.20
N ILE A 104 -9.51 12.61 1.31
CA ILE A 104 -8.69 12.66 2.53
C ILE A 104 -8.25 14.10 2.87
N GLY A 105 -8.13 14.98 1.86
CA GLY A 105 -7.79 16.39 2.07
C GLY A 105 -6.35 16.67 2.53
N LYS A 106 -5.50 15.65 2.65
CA LYS A 106 -4.09 15.75 3.05
C LYS A 106 -3.16 15.23 1.97
N PRO A 107 -1.89 15.70 1.92
CA PRO A 107 -0.84 15.01 1.20
C PRO A 107 -0.74 13.54 1.63
N ILE A 108 -0.59 12.63 0.68
CA ILE A 108 -0.59 11.19 0.92
C ILE A 108 0.82 10.63 0.76
N LEU A 109 1.34 9.99 1.81
CA LEU A 109 2.51 9.14 1.77
C LEU A 109 2.05 7.69 1.52
N PHE A 110 2.44 7.12 0.39
CA PHE A 110 2.05 5.77 0.02
C PHE A 110 3.12 4.77 0.50
N LEU A 111 2.77 3.90 1.44
CA LEU A 111 3.53 2.70 1.76
C LEU A 111 3.01 1.55 0.88
N ASP A 112 3.56 1.45 -0.32
CA ASP A 112 3.12 0.47 -1.31
C ASP A 112 3.75 -0.89 -1.01
N HIS A 113 2.89 -1.83 -0.68
CA HIS A 113 3.28 -3.20 -0.41
C HIS A 113 2.47 -4.13 -1.33
N GLY A 114 2.86 -4.18 -2.60
CA GLY A 114 2.26 -5.05 -3.61
C GLY A 114 2.03 -4.41 -4.99
N GLY A 115 2.61 -3.24 -5.24
CA GLY A 115 2.59 -2.54 -6.52
C GLY A 115 1.26 -1.85 -6.83
N TYR A 116 0.51 -1.43 -5.81
CA TYR A 116 -0.79 -0.77 -5.97
C TYR A 116 -0.63 0.62 -6.59
N GLY A 117 0.30 1.43 -6.07
CA GLY A 117 0.61 2.74 -6.62
C GLY A 117 1.27 2.64 -7.99
N ALA A 118 2.05 1.58 -8.21
CA ALA A 118 2.80 1.37 -9.45
C ALA A 118 1.92 1.26 -10.72
N TYR A 119 0.67 0.82 -10.62
CA TYR A 119 -0.20 0.64 -11.79
C TYR A 119 -0.48 1.93 -12.57
N HIS A 120 -0.71 3.04 -11.87
CA HIS A 120 -1.14 4.31 -12.46
C HIS A 120 -0.43 5.52 -11.84
N MET A 121 0.90 5.46 -11.74
CA MET A 121 1.72 6.49 -11.07
C MET A 121 1.50 7.91 -11.59
N GLY A 122 1.35 8.09 -12.90
CA GLY A 122 1.06 9.40 -13.50
C GLY A 122 -0.29 9.93 -13.04
N ALA A 123 -1.35 9.13 -13.24
CA ALA A 123 -2.71 9.52 -12.85
C ALA A 123 -2.85 9.81 -11.35
N LEU A 124 -2.16 9.04 -10.50
CA LEU A 124 -2.14 9.31 -9.06
C LEU A 124 -1.41 10.63 -8.75
N ARG A 125 -0.26 10.90 -9.35
CA ARG A 125 0.46 12.18 -9.13
C ARG A 125 -0.35 13.40 -9.56
N ASP A 126 -1.13 13.27 -10.63
CA ASP A 126 -1.93 14.37 -11.16
C ASP A 126 -3.27 14.54 -10.42
N GLY A 127 -3.84 13.44 -9.93
CA GLY A 127 -5.16 13.43 -9.31
C GLY A 127 -5.18 13.61 -7.79
N ILE A 128 -4.06 13.37 -7.10
CA ILE A 128 -3.96 13.51 -5.65
C ILE A 128 -2.71 14.29 -5.21
N ARG A 129 -2.76 14.85 -4.01
CA ARG A 129 -1.58 15.47 -3.38
C ARG A 129 -0.64 14.36 -2.90
N LEU A 130 0.25 13.87 -3.76
CA LEU A 130 1.20 12.82 -3.38
C LEU A 130 2.42 13.42 -2.64
N ALA A 131 2.63 13.02 -1.38
CA ALA A 131 3.81 13.41 -0.60
C ALA A 131 5.04 12.55 -0.92
N GLY A 132 4.81 11.28 -1.30
CA GLY A 132 5.87 10.35 -1.67
C GLY A 132 5.36 8.91 -1.74
N ILE A 133 6.20 8.01 -2.25
CA ILE A 133 5.95 6.56 -2.26
C ILE A 133 7.17 5.84 -1.71
N VAL A 134 6.91 4.95 -0.76
CA VAL A 134 7.87 3.97 -0.25
C VAL A 134 7.39 2.61 -0.72
N ASP A 135 8.11 2.01 -1.65
CA ASP A 135 7.75 0.74 -2.29
C ASP A 135 8.67 -0.39 -1.81
N ASN A 136 8.10 -1.56 -1.49
CA ASN A 136 8.87 -2.75 -1.17
C ASN A 136 9.06 -3.65 -2.41
N LEU A 137 10.32 -3.73 -2.83
CA LEU A 137 10.79 -3.93 -4.20
C LEU A 137 10.91 -5.42 -4.64
N LEU A 138 9.86 -6.23 -4.49
CA LEU A 138 9.82 -7.59 -5.08
C LEU A 138 8.72 -7.79 -6.13
N ILE A 139 7.49 -7.36 -5.88
CA ILE A 139 6.38 -7.51 -6.84
C ILE A 139 6.31 -6.32 -7.81
N SER A 140 6.77 -5.15 -7.37
CA SER A 140 6.71 -3.90 -8.12
C SER A 140 7.64 -3.90 -9.33
N ARG A 141 8.73 -4.68 -9.32
CA ARG A 141 9.57 -4.87 -10.53
C ARG A 141 8.79 -5.46 -11.68
N SER A 142 7.98 -6.49 -11.44
CA SER A 142 7.15 -7.12 -12.47
C SER A 142 6.04 -6.17 -12.94
N ALA A 143 5.41 -5.42 -12.03
CA ALA A 143 4.37 -4.45 -12.39
C ALA A 143 4.92 -3.25 -13.18
N LEU A 144 6.10 -2.74 -12.80
CA LEU A 144 6.82 -1.69 -13.53
C LEU A 144 7.30 -2.19 -14.90
N GLN A 145 7.77 -3.44 -15.00
CA GLN A 145 8.08 -4.07 -16.29
C GLN A 145 6.83 -4.17 -17.16
N MET A 146 5.69 -4.60 -16.60
CA MET A 146 4.44 -4.69 -17.34
C MET A 146 3.88 -3.32 -17.75
N SER A 147 4.03 -2.27 -16.95
CA SER A 147 3.63 -0.91 -17.32
C SER A 147 4.52 -0.35 -18.42
N GLN A 148 5.82 -0.63 -18.40
CA GLN A 148 6.74 -0.28 -19.49
C GLN A 148 6.43 -1.03 -20.79
N VAL A 149 6.04 -2.32 -20.71
CA VAL A 149 5.61 -3.12 -21.87
C VAL A 149 4.26 -2.65 -22.43
N SER A 150 3.31 -2.31 -21.55
CA SER A 150 2.00 -1.79 -21.97
C SER A 150 2.09 -0.39 -22.59
N GLN A 151 3.09 0.41 -22.21
CA GLN A 151 3.35 1.72 -22.82
C GLN A 151 4.16 1.64 -24.11
N SER A 152 4.89 0.53 -24.35
CA SER A 152 5.76 0.39 -25.53
C SER A 152 5.13 -0.34 -26.71
N GLY A 153 3.89 -0.83 -26.62
CA GLY A 153 3.14 -1.35 -27.77
C GLY A 153 3.85 -2.45 -28.57
N LEU A 154 4.78 -3.19 -27.94
CA LEU A 154 5.56 -4.23 -28.61
C LEU A 154 5.06 -5.60 -28.16
N SER A 155 4.36 -6.27 -29.06
CA SER A 155 4.02 -7.69 -29.00
C SER A 155 5.31 -8.52 -28.87
N ILE A 156 5.49 -9.22 -27.74
CA ILE A 156 6.60 -10.16 -27.56
C ILE A 156 6.21 -11.50 -28.18
N PRO A 157 7.02 -12.09 -29.09
CA PRO A 157 6.74 -13.39 -29.68
C PRO A 157 6.82 -14.52 -28.64
N SER A 158 5.99 -15.55 -28.83
CA SER A 158 5.70 -16.66 -27.92
C SER A 158 6.82 -17.71 -27.71
N HIS A 159 8.11 -17.31 -27.71
CA HIS A 159 9.23 -18.26 -27.58
C HIS A 159 10.18 -18.03 -26.40
N ALA A 160 9.74 -17.34 -25.35
CA ALA A 160 10.59 -17.10 -24.16
C ALA A 160 9.98 -17.61 -22.84
N LEU A 161 9.32 -18.76 -22.85
CA LEU A 161 8.98 -19.54 -21.64
C LEU A 161 9.58 -20.94 -21.73
N SER A 162 10.88 -21.04 -21.46
CA SER A 162 11.56 -22.29 -21.09
C SER A 162 12.97 -21.94 -20.60
N VAL A 163 13.16 -21.82 -19.28
CA VAL A 163 13.81 -22.78 -18.36
C VAL A 163 13.59 -22.25 -16.93
#